data_AF-A0AAE6R5D9-F1
#
_entry.id   AF-A0AAE6R5D9-F1
#
_cell.length_a   1.000
_cell.length_b   1.000
_cell.length_c   1.000
_cell.angle_alpha   90.00
_cell.angle_beta   90.00
_cell.angle_gamma   90.00
#
_symmetry.space_group_name_H-M   'P 1'
#
loop_
_entity.id
_entity.type
_entity.pdbx_description
1 polymer ?
#
loop_
_entity_poly.entity_id
_entity_poly.type
_entity_poly.pdbx_seq_one_letter_code
_entity_poly.pdbx_strand_id
1 'polypeptide(L)'
;MNKTKQLTTKQRVLFYLGIVTVSALVGGVTGALGLGLGDKVLTFNFDIFMTFVYILTAMSILVTLWFMYQANHYQNRYEAMDEDADEDESYEIYRKTFKNLGLASTFYNVSVAFIFFSIGVGICDFHDRISNGLAFKITTYVVEAIFFIFLFVLQIMIFKLTQKIRHYKISVFPTIKEVKEFAYSYDEGELQANYEQAFLIVFNLNQYLPFVYAILCVLAVVSSLDVTSGLVVTTGIYIYINLANIRFVNKYFRK
;
A
#
# COMPACT_ATOMS: atom_id res chain seq x y z
N MET A 1 27.42 25.69 1.65
CA MET A 1 26.99 26.21 0.34
C MET A 1 26.71 25.03 -0.58
N ASN A 2 25.45 24.64 -0.75
CA ASN A 2 25.07 23.47 -1.55
C ASN A 2 25.34 23.77 -3.04
N LYS A 3 26.29 23.06 -3.65
CA LYS A 3 26.48 23.08 -5.10
C LYS A 3 25.32 22.32 -5.74
N THR A 4 24.30 23.05 -6.18
CA THR A 4 23.23 22.50 -7.01
C THR A 4 23.86 21.92 -8.28
N LYS A 5 23.85 20.59 -8.41
CA LYS A 5 24.36 19.87 -9.58
C LYS A 5 23.62 20.40 -10.81
N GLN A 6 24.27 21.21 -11.65
CA GLN A 6 23.65 21.72 -12.86
C GLN A 6 23.49 20.56 -13.86
N LEU A 7 22.24 20.24 -14.20
CA LEU A 7 21.92 19.21 -15.19
C LEU A 7 22.56 19.57 -16.54
N THR A 8 23.25 18.60 -17.17
CA THR A 8 23.82 18.76 -18.52
C THR A 8 22.71 18.93 -19.56
N THR A 9 23.01 19.52 -20.72
CA THR A 9 22.02 19.81 -21.78
C THR A 9 21.22 18.56 -22.19
N LYS A 10 21.87 17.39 -22.30
CA LYS A 10 21.21 16.10 -22.56
C LYS A 10 20.26 15.67 -21.44
N GLN A 11 20.64 15.87 -20.18
CA GLN A 11 19.80 15.56 -19.01
C GLN A 11 18.58 16.48 -18.91
N ARG A 12 18.73 17.77 -19.28
CA ARG A 12 17.60 18.71 -19.34
C ARG A 12 16.60 18.34 -20.42
N VAL A 13 17.08 17.99 -21.61
CA VAL A 13 16.20 17.54 -22.72
C VAL A 13 15.45 16.25 -22.33
N LEU A 14 16.14 15.27 -21.74
CA LEU A 14 15.51 14.04 -21.26
C LEU A 14 14.47 14.33 -20.17
N PHE A 15 14.76 15.27 -19.26
CA PHE A 15 13.85 15.69 -18.21
C PHE A 15 12.58 16.35 -18.78
N TYR A 16 12.72 17.30 -19.71
CA TYR A 16 11.56 17.92 -20.36
C TYR A 16 10.74 16.92 -21.19
N LEU A 17 11.41 16.00 -21.89
CA LEU A 17 10.74 14.94 -22.64
C LEU A 17 9.95 14.01 -21.70
N GLY A 18 10.53 13.66 -20.55
CA GLY A 18 9.85 12.94 -19.48
C GLY A 18 8.61 13.69 -18.95
N ILE A 19 8.72 15.01 -18.70
CA ILE A 19 7.56 15.83 -18.31
C ILE A 19 6.47 15.80 -19.38
N VAL A 20 6.83 15.96 -20.65
CA VAL A 20 5.86 15.92 -21.76
C VAL A 20 5.17 14.57 -21.82
N THR A 21 5.90 13.45 -21.73
CA THR A 21 5.30 12.12 -21.75
C THR A 21 4.38 11.88 -20.55
N VAL A 22 4.79 12.28 -19.34
CA VAL A 22 3.94 12.17 -18.14
C VAL A 22 2.70 13.05 -18.27
N SER A 23 2.84 14.29 -18.72
CA SER A 23 1.72 15.22 -18.89
C SER A 23 0.75 14.77 -19.99
N ALA A 24 1.23 14.16 -21.07
CA ALA A 24 0.39 13.56 -22.11
C ALA A 24 -0.38 12.33 -21.59
N LEU A 25 0.28 11.48 -20.80
CA LEU A 25 -0.38 10.33 -20.15
C LEU A 25 -1.45 10.81 -19.15
N VAL A 26 -1.11 11.78 -18.30
CA VAL A 26 -2.05 12.39 -17.34
C VAL A 26 -3.22 13.03 -18.08
N GLY A 27 -2.97 13.79 -19.16
CA GLY A 27 -4.01 14.41 -19.97
C GLY A 27 -4.91 13.39 -20.67
N GLY A 28 -4.34 12.30 -21.20
CA GLY A 28 -5.08 11.21 -21.81
C GLY A 28 -5.96 10.46 -20.81
N VAL A 29 -5.44 10.15 -19.62
CA VAL A 29 -6.22 9.56 -18.52
C VAL A 29 -7.32 10.52 -18.07
N THR A 30 -7.02 11.82 -17.96
CA THR A 30 -7.98 12.84 -17.56
C THR A 30 -9.14 12.96 -18.55
N GLY A 31 -8.83 12.95 -19.85
CA GLY A 31 -9.82 12.95 -20.92
C GLY A 31 -10.65 11.66 -20.98
N ALA A 32 -10.02 10.49 -20.81
CA ALA A 32 -10.71 9.20 -20.79
C ALA A 32 -11.67 9.06 -19.60
N LEU A 33 -11.31 9.62 -18.44
CA LEU A 33 -12.19 9.68 -17.27
C LEU A 33 -13.32 10.70 -17.40
N GLY A 34 -13.31 11.54 -18.44
CA GLY A 34 -14.32 12.58 -18.65
C GLY A 34 -14.33 13.61 -17.51
N LEU A 35 -13.16 13.92 -16.93
CA LEU A 35 -13.05 14.85 -15.82
C LEU A 35 -13.47 16.26 -16.24
N GLY A 36 -14.49 16.78 -15.56
CA GLY A 36 -15.02 18.13 -15.76
C GLY A 36 -15.28 18.83 -14.43
N LEU A 37 -15.34 20.16 -14.47
CA LEU A 37 -15.85 20.97 -13.38
C LEU A 37 -17.21 21.50 -13.85
N GLY A 38 -18.30 20.88 -13.38
CA GLY A 38 -19.67 21.30 -13.65
C GLY A 38 -20.02 22.56 -12.85
N ASP A 39 -21.12 22.56 -12.11
CA ASP A 39 -21.51 23.63 -11.18
C ASP A 39 -20.58 23.71 -9.95
N LYS A 40 -19.27 23.85 -10.19
CA LYS A 40 -18.16 23.78 -9.22
C LYS A 40 -17.99 22.42 -8.54
N VAL A 41 -18.68 21.41 -9.03
CA VAL A 41 -18.55 20.01 -8.60
C VAL A 41 -17.72 19.23 -9.63
N LEU A 42 -16.76 18.45 -9.15
CA LEU A 42 -15.97 17.55 -9.97
C LEU A 42 -16.88 16.43 -10.52
N THR A 43 -17.00 16.36 -11.84
CA THR A 43 -17.74 15.30 -12.54
C THR A 43 -16.77 14.40 -13.29
N PHE A 44 -17.01 13.10 -13.27
CA PHE A 44 -16.25 12.11 -14.04
C PHE A 44 -17.10 10.88 -14.33
N ASN A 45 -16.67 10.07 -15.29
CA ASN A 45 -17.32 8.80 -15.57
C ASN A 45 -16.92 7.77 -14.51
N PHE A 46 -17.84 7.50 -13.59
CA PHE A 46 -17.65 6.59 -12.47
C PHE A 46 -17.34 5.16 -12.92
N ASP A 47 -18.02 4.65 -13.97
CA ASP A 47 -17.81 3.29 -14.48
C ASP A 47 -16.40 3.12 -15.07
N ILE A 48 -15.92 4.11 -15.82
CA ILE A 48 -14.56 4.11 -16.38
C ILE A 48 -13.53 4.22 -15.25
N PHE A 49 -13.78 5.05 -14.24
CA PHE A 49 -12.92 5.17 -13.07
C PHE A 49 -12.80 3.85 -12.31
N MET A 50 -13.92 3.19 -12.03
CA MET A 50 -13.92 1.88 -11.36
C MET A 50 -13.21 0.81 -12.19
N THR A 51 -13.41 0.82 -13.51
CA THR A 51 -12.67 -0.08 -14.42
C THR A 51 -11.16 0.13 -14.32
N PHE A 52 -10.71 1.38 -14.23
CA PHE A 52 -9.29 1.70 -14.04
C PHE A 52 -8.76 1.18 -12.69
N VAL A 53 -9.52 1.33 -11.61
CA VAL A 53 -9.17 0.77 -10.28
C VAL A 53 -9.03 -0.75 -10.34
N TYR A 54 -9.91 -1.45 -11.05
CA TYR A 54 -9.80 -2.90 -11.23
C TYR A 54 -8.56 -3.32 -12.04
N ILE A 55 -8.23 -2.58 -13.10
CA ILE A 55 -7.01 -2.83 -13.87
C ILE A 55 -5.75 -2.63 -13.01
N LEU A 56 -5.69 -1.55 -12.23
CA LEU A 56 -4.59 -1.31 -11.30
C LEU A 56 -4.49 -2.41 -10.24
N THR A 57 -5.62 -2.86 -9.71
CA THR A 57 -5.67 -3.96 -8.75
C THR A 57 -5.11 -5.24 -9.35
N ALA A 58 -5.57 -5.62 -10.54
CA ALA A 58 -5.10 -6.79 -11.27
C ALA A 58 -3.61 -6.70 -11.59
N MET A 59 -3.12 -5.54 -12.02
CA MET A 59 -1.69 -5.30 -12.27
C MET A 59 -0.87 -5.49 -11.00
N SER A 60 -1.30 -4.90 -9.88
CA SER A 60 -0.61 -5.04 -8.58
C SER A 60 -0.59 -6.49 -8.08
N ILE A 61 -1.65 -7.25 -8.34
CA ILE A 61 -1.72 -8.69 -8.07
C ILE A 61 -0.71 -9.47 -8.93
N LEU A 62 -0.61 -9.17 -10.24
CA LEU A 62 0.35 -9.84 -11.12
C LEU A 62 1.80 -9.55 -10.69
N VAL A 63 2.09 -8.31 -10.34
CA VAL A 63 3.40 -7.91 -9.82
C VAL A 63 3.70 -8.62 -8.50
N THR A 64 2.71 -8.74 -7.61
CA THR A 64 2.82 -9.52 -6.37
C THR A 64 3.22 -10.97 -6.66
N LEU A 65 2.48 -11.66 -7.54
CA LEU A 65 2.76 -13.03 -7.92
C LEU A 65 4.15 -13.20 -8.54
N TRP A 66 4.57 -12.25 -9.38
CA TRP A 66 5.90 -12.25 -9.97
C TRP A 66 7.01 -12.15 -8.90
N PHE A 67 6.89 -11.22 -7.95
CA PHE A 67 7.85 -11.10 -6.87
C PHE A 67 7.84 -12.30 -5.91
N MET A 68 6.67 -12.90 -5.66
CA MET A 68 6.58 -14.14 -4.88
C MET A 68 7.28 -15.31 -5.57
N TYR A 69 7.08 -15.45 -6.89
CA TYR A 69 7.79 -16.44 -7.69
C TYR A 69 9.30 -16.23 -7.60
N GLN A 70 9.78 -14.99 -7.75
CA GLN A 70 11.19 -14.67 -7.65
C GLN A 70 11.73 -14.96 -6.24
N ALA A 71 11.04 -14.55 -5.19
CA ALA A 71 11.44 -14.84 -3.81
C ALA A 71 11.55 -16.35 -3.56
N ASN A 72 10.58 -17.15 -4.00
CA ASN A 72 10.65 -18.61 -3.86
C ASN A 72 11.76 -19.23 -4.72
N HIS A 73 12.00 -18.70 -5.92
CA HIS A 73 13.08 -19.15 -6.80
C HIS A 73 14.46 -18.90 -6.17
N TYR A 74 14.71 -17.71 -5.65
CA TYR A 74 15.96 -17.40 -4.95
C TYR A 74 16.10 -18.18 -3.64
N GLN A 75 15.02 -18.41 -2.91
CA GLN A 75 15.04 -19.28 -1.72
C GLN A 75 15.45 -20.72 -2.07
N ASN A 76 14.86 -21.30 -3.12
CA ASN A 76 15.24 -22.66 -3.56
C ASN A 76 16.70 -22.74 -4.00
N ARG A 77 17.23 -21.67 -4.61
CA ARG A 77 18.64 -21.58 -4.99
C ARG A 77 19.55 -21.52 -3.77
N TYR A 78 19.17 -20.74 -2.76
CA TYR A 78 19.88 -20.66 -1.48
C TYR A 78 19.90 -22.03 -0.77
N GLU A 79 18.76 -22.72 -0.72
CA GLU A 79 18.64 -24.07 -0.13
C GLU A 79 19.42 -25.16 -0.89
N ALA A 80 19.80 -24.90 -2.15
CA ALA A 80 20.54 -25.84 -3.00
C ALA A 80 22.05 -25.55 -3.08
N MET A 81 22.53 -24.50 -2.40
CA MET A 81 23.96 -24.21 -2.30
C MET A 81 24.65 -25.17 -1.33
N ASP A 82 25.84 -25.62 -1.70
CA ASP A 82 26.69 -26.43 -0.82
C ASP A 82 27.14 -25.60 0.40
N GLU A 83 27.40 -26.25 1.53
CA GLU A 83 27.89 -25.58 2.75
C GLU A 83 29.22 -24.84 2.53
N ASP A 84 29.98 -25.22 1.50
CA ASP A 84 31.26 -24.62 1.09
C ASP A 84 31.09 -23.51 0.02
N ALA A 85 29.86 -23.11 -0.30
CA ALA A 85 29.60 -22.04 -1.27
C ALA A 85 30.15 -20.69 -0.80
N ASP A 86 30.53 -19.83 -1.75
CA ASP A 86 31.05 -18.49 -1.47
C ASP A 86 30.07 -17.70 -0.57
N GLU A 87 30.54 -17.25 0.59
CA GLU A 87 29.75 -16.50 1.58
C GLU A 87 29.13 -15.24 0.96
N ASP A 88 29.83 -14.56 0.05
CA ASP A 88 29.34 -13.36 -0.62
C ASP A 88 28.19 -13.69 -1.58
N GLU A 89 28.27 -14.83 -2.27
CA GLU A 89 27.21 -15.29 -3.18
C GLU A 89 25.96 -15.70 -2.39
N SER A 90 26.15 -16.47 -1.32
CA SER A 90 25.08 -16.91 -0.40
C SER A 90 24.34 -15.71 0.20
N TYR A 91 25.09 -14.72 0.69
CA TYR A 91 24.52 -13.48 1.24
C TYR A 91 23.78 -12.65 0.18
N GLU A 92 24.29 -12.57 -1.04
CA GLU A 92 23.61 -11.84 -2.12
C GLU A 92 22.27 -12.49 -2.49
N ILE A 93 22.21 -13.82 -2.56
CA ILE A 93 20.96 -14.56 -2.83
C ILE A 93 19.98 -14.38 -1.67
N TYR A 94 20.43 -14.52 -0.42
CA TYR A 94 19.62 -14.26 0.77
C TYR A 94 18.96 -12.87 0.67
N ARG A 95 19.77 -11.82 0.43
CA ARG A 95 19.28 -10.45 0.29
C ARG A 95 18.26 -10.29 -0.85
N LYS A 96 18.48 -10.94 -2.00
CA LYS A 96 17.53 -10.91 -3.13
C LYS A 96 16.21 -11.59 -2.76
N THR A 97 16.24 -12.69 -2.02
CA THR A 97 15.05 -13.38 -1.50
C THR A 97 14.21 -12.44 -0.64
N PHE A 98 14.81 -11.81 0.38
CA PHE A 98 14.09 -10.90 1.29
C PHE A 98 13.57 -9.64 0.61
N LYS A 99 14.37 -9.06 -0.29
CA LYS A 99 13.94 -7.90 -1.07
C LYS A 99 12.70 -8.21 -1.89
N ASN A 100 12.69 -9.34 -2.60
CA ASN A 100 11.54 -9.74 -3.42
C ASN A 100 10.32 -10.08 -2.56
N LEU A 101 10.52 -10.72 -1.40
CA LEU A 101 9.44 -10.99 -0.44
C LEU A 101 8.82 -9.69 0.11
N GLY A 102 9.65 -8.71 0.45
CA GLY A 102 9.19 -7.39 0.90
C GLY A 102 8.41 -6.63 -0.18
N LEU A 103 8.89 -6.69 -1.43
CA LEU A 103 8.19 -6.10 -2.57
C LEU A 103 6.85 -6.81 -2.85
N ALA A 104 6.82 -8.14 -2.84
CA ALA A 104 5.58 -8.91 -2.97
C ALA A 104 4.56 -8.49 -1.90
N SER A 105 4.98 -8.42 -0.63
CA SER A 105 4.11 -8.01 0.47
C SER A 105 3.61 -6.57 0.32
N THR A 106 4.45 -5.68 -0.22
CA THR A 106 4.09 -4.28 -0.47
C THR A 106 3.04 -4.15 -1.57
N PHE A 107 3.24 -4.77 -2.73
CA PHE A 107 2.26 -4.75 -3.82
C PHE A 107 0.97 -5.47 -3.43
N TYR A 108 1.05 -6.52 -2.62
CA TYR A 108 -0.13 -7.16 -2.04
C TYR A 108 -0.95 -6.16 -1.20
N ASN A 109 -0.30 -5.43 -0.29
CA ASN A 109 -0.97 -4.41 0.52
C ASN A 109 -1.60 -3.29 -0.33
N VAL A 110 -0.98 -2.93 -1.46
CA VAL A 110 -1.56 -1.99 -2.44
C VAL A 110 -2.83 -2.57 -3.07
N SER A 111 -2.81 -3.83 -3.49
CA SER A 111 -4.00 -4.51 -4.03
C SER A 111 -5.13 -4.59 -3.00
N VAL A 112 -4.79 -4.88 -1.74
CA VAL A 112 -5.75 -4.86 -0.62
C VAL A 112 -6.38 -3.47 -0.48
N ALA A 113 -5.58 -2.40 -0.49
CA ALA A 113 -6.07 -1.03 -0.39
C ALA A 113 -7.06 -0.68 -1.51
N PHE A 114 -6.76 -1.05 -2.76
CA PHE A 114 -7.66 -0.81 -3.89
C PHE A 114 -8.98 -1.58 -3.78
N ILE A 115 -8.95 -2.85 -3.33
CA ILE A 115 -10.20 -3.62 -3.14
C ILE A 115 -11.04 -3.08 -2.00
N PHE A 116 -10.44 -2.70 -0.86
CA PHE A 116 -11.18 -2.06 0.21
C PHE A 116 -11.79 -0.72 -0.23
N PHE A 117 -11.04 0.05 -1.04
CA PHE A 117 -11.57 1.26 -1.66
C PHE A 117 -12.78 0.96 -2.56
N SER A 118 -12.67 -0.01 -3.48
CA SER A 118 -13.78 -0.41 -4.36
C SER A 118 -15.00 -0.89 -3.58
N ILE A 119 -14.80 -1.72 -2.54
CA ILE A 119 -15.89 -2.19 -1.68
C ILE A 119 -16.55 -1.00 -0.94
N GLY A 120 -15.75 -0.08 -0.37
CA GLY A 120 -16.28 1.09 0.32
C GLY A 120 -17.14 1.97 -0.59
N VAL A 121 -16.64 2.23 -1.80
CA VAL A 121 -17.38 2.95 -2.84
C VAL A 121 -18.66 2.20 -3.25
N GLY A 122 -18.58 0.87 -3.40
CA GLY A 122 -19.74 0.03 -3.71
C GLY A 122 -20.81 0.05 -2.62
N ILE A 123 -20.42 0.16 -1.34
CA ILE A 123 -21.37 0.30 -0.21
C ILE A 123 -22.08 1.66 -0.26
N CYS A 124 -21.38 2.74 -0.62
CA CYS A 124 -21.99 4.06 -0.79
C CYS A 124 -23.03 4.05 -1.92
N ASP A 125 -22.67 3.50 -3.10
CA ASP A 125 -23.61 3.33 -4.21
C ASP A 125 -24.80 2.44 -3.84
N PHE A 126 -24.56 1.35 -3.11
CA PHE A 126 -25.61 0.49 -2.59
C PHE A 126 -26.61 1.25 -1.71
N HIS A 127 -26.10 2.10 -0.80
CA HIS A 127 -26.92 2.92 0.08
C HIS A 127 -27.79 3.91 -0.72
N ASP A 128 -27.20 4.61 -1.68
CA ASP A 128 -27.92 5.58 -2.52
C ASP A 128 -29.01 4.91 -3.36
N ARG A 129 -28.74 3.72 -3.92
CA ARG A 129 -29.72 2.98 -4.72
C ARG A 129 -30.92 2.53 -3.87
N ILE A 130 -30.68 2.09 -2.64
CA ILE A 130 -31.76 1.74 -1.70
C ILE A 130 -32.57 2.98 -1.31
N SER A 131 -31.90 4.08 -0.95
CA SER A 131 -32.57 5.33 -0.56
C SER A 131 -33.46 5.89 -1.68
N ASN A 132 -33.08 5.65 -2.94
CA ASN A 132 -33.84 6.10 -4.12
C ASN A 132 -34.85 5.05 -4.64
N GLY A 133 -35.05 3.92 -3.94
CA GLY A 133 -36.02 2.89 -4.33
C GLY A 133 -35.66 2.12 -5.61
N LEU A 134 -34.39 2.12 -6.02
CA LEU A 134 -33.92 1.46 -7.24
C LEU A 134 -33.71 -0.05 -7.01
N ALA A 135 -34.01 -0.86 -8.03
CA ALA A 135 -33.86 -2.30 -7.96
C ALA A 135 -32.40 -2.73 -7.71
N PHE A 136 -32.19 -3.62 -6.74
CA PHE A 136 -30.89 -4.20 -6.41
C PHE A 136 -30.46 -5.24 -7.45
N LYS A 137 -29.23 -5.09 -7.96
CA LYS A 137 -28.62 -6.05 -8.90
C LYS A 137 -27.34 -6.61 -8.26
N ILE A 138 -27.40 -7.86 -7.79
CA ILE A 138 -26.25 -8.56 -7.21
C ILE A 138 -25.06 -8.61 -8.18
N THR A 139 -25.33 -8.68 -9.49
CA THR A 139 -24.32 -8.73 -10.55
C THR A 139 -23.33 -7.57 -10.52
N THR A 140 -23.70 -6.42 -9.93
CA THR A 140 -22.85 -5.24 -9.84
C THR A 140 -21.63 -5.45 -8.94
N TYR A 141 -21.75 -6.29 -7.89
CA TYR A 141 -20.70 -6.44 -6.85
C TYR A 141 -19.90 -7.76 -6.94
N VAL A 142 -20.10 -8.53 -8.02
CA VAL A 142 -19.49 -9.86 -8.18
C VAL A 142 -17.97 -9.76 -8.38
N VAL A 143 -17.50 -8.69 -9.03
CA VAL A 143 -16.07 -8.51 -9.35
C VAL A 143 -15.26 -8.30 -8.07
N GLU A 144 -15.76 -7.47 -7.17
CA GLU A 144 -15.18 -7.17 -5.87
C GLU A 144 -15.13 -8.43 -5.00
N ALA A 145 -16.18 -9.24 -5.01
CA ALA A 145 -16.22 -10.51 -4.30
C ALA A 145 -15.14 -11.49 -4.81
N ILE A 146 -14.97 -11.60 -6.14
CA ILE A 146 -13.94 -12.45 -6.75
C ILE A 146 -12.54 -11.99 -6.33
N PHE A 147 -12.24 -10.70 -6.47
CA PHE A 147 -10.94 -10.16 -6.06
C PHE A 147 -10.70 -10.32 -4.56
N PHE A 148 -11.72 -10.13 -3.72
CA PHE A 148 -11.60 -10.30 -2.27
C PHE A 148 -11.22 -11.74 -1.91
N ILE A 149 -11.88 -12.73 -2.51
CA ILE A 149 -11.53 -14.15 -2.33
C ILE A 149 -10.10 -14.41 -2.81
N PHE A 150 -9.70 -13.84 -3.95
CA PHE A 150 -8.34 -14.00 -4.47
C PHE A 150 -7.28 -13.41 -3.54
N LEU A 151 -7.53 -12.23 -2.96
CA LEU A 151 -6.63 -11.61 -1.98
C LEU A 151 -6.49 -12.45 -0.71
N PHE A 152 -7.54 -13.15 -0.29
CA PHE A 152 -7.47 -14.07 0.84
C PHE A 152 -6.56 -15.27 0.54
N VAL A 153 -6.66 -15.84 -0.67
CA VAL A 153 -5.75 -16.91 -1.12
C VAL A 153 -4.30 -16.41 -1.18
N LEU A 154 -4.07 -15.22 -1.74
CA LEU A 154 -2.74 -14.60 -1.80
C LEU A 154 -2.16 -14.33 -0.43
N GLN A 155 -2.96 -13.88 0.55
CA GLN A 155 -2.52 -13.69 1.93
C GLN A 155 -1.93 -14.98 2.50
N ILE A 156 -2.64 -16.10 2.31
CA ILE A 156 -2.18 -17.42 2.79
C ILE A 156 -0.88 -17.82 2.09
N MET A 157 -0.76 -17.56 0.78
CA MET A 157 0.45 -17.88 0.04
C MET A 157 1.66 -17.04 0.47
N ILE A 158 1.51 -15.72 0.64
CA ILE A 158 2.58 -14.83 1.14
C ILE A 158 3.00 -15.25 2.55
N PHE A 159 2.03 -15.59 3.39
CA PHE A 159 2.31 -16.04 4.75
C PHE A 159 3.12 -17.34 4.74
N LYS A 160 2.72 -18.36 3.97
CA LYS A 160 3.48 -19.60 3.80
C LYS A 160 4.88 -19.37 3.24
N LEU A 161 5.01 -18.49 2.25
CA LEU A 161 6.30 -18.14 1.67
C LEU A 161 7.22 -17.46 2.68
N THR A 162 6.67 -16.56 3.50
CA THR A 162 7.41 -15.88 4.58
C THR A 162 7.91 -16.88 5.61
N GLN A 163 7.06 -17.82 6.04
CA GLN A 163 7.46 -18.88 6.98
C GLN A 163 8.57 -19.77 6.43
N LYS A 164 8.48 -20.15 5.15
CA LYS A 164 9.51 -20.93 4.47
C LYS A 164 10.84 -20.19 4.48
N ILE A 165 10.85 -18.95 4.00
CA ILE A 165 12.06 -18.14 3.85
C ILE A 165 12.70 -17.80 5.21
N ARG A 166 11.89 -17.52 6.24
CA ARG A 166 12.40 -17.13 7.57
C ARG A 166 12.64 -18.31 8.51
N HIS A 167 12.37 -19.54 8.07
CA HIS A 167 12.47 -20.77 8.88
C HIS A 167 11.76 -20.67 10.25
N TYR A 168 10.71 -19.85 10.34
CA TYR A 168 9.98 -19.59 11.58
C TYR A 168 8.49 -19.85 11.37
N LYS A 169 7.93 -20.76 12.17
CA LYS A 169 6.50 -21.09 12.11
C LYS A 169 5.71 -20.07 12.92
N ILE A 170 4.78 -19.40 12.23
CA ILE A 170 3.85 -18.47 12.85
C ILE A 170 2.43 -19.10 12.81
N SER A 171 1.60 -18.89 13.82
CA SER A 171 0.19 -19.28 13.74
C SER A 171 -0.51 -18.58 12.57
N VAL A 172 -1.43 -19.27 11.88
CA VAL A 172 -2.23 -18.70 10.76
C VAL A 172 -2.98 -17.44 11.19
N PHE A 173 -3.33 -17.34 12.48
CA PHE A 173 -3.85 -16.14 13.12
C PHE A 173 -2.88 -15.71 14.20
N PRO A 174 -1.82 -14.97 13.84
CA PRO A 174 -0.76 -14.65 14.78
C PRO A 174 -1.25 -13.68 15.85
N THR A 175 -0.98 -14.02 17.11
CA THR A 175 -1.15 -13.07 18.21
C THR A 175 -0.06 -11.99 18.15
N ILE A 176 -0.28 -10.85 18.78
CA ILE A 176 0.73 -9.77 18.87
C ILE A 176 2.04 -10.30 19.47
N LYS A 177 1.97 -11.25 20.40
CA LYS A 177 3.15 -11.89 20.99
C LYS A 177 3.93 -12.71 19.95
N GLU A 178 3.25 -13.54 19.17
CA GLU A 178 3.87 -14.35 18.12
C GLU A 178 4.48 -13.48 17.01
N VAL A 179 3.81 -12.39 16.61
CA VAL A 179 4.39 -11.42 15.65
C VAL A 179 5.64 -10.77 16.23
N LYS A 180 5.63 -10.46 17.53
CA LYS A 180 6.78 -9.87 18.21
C LYS A 180 7.95 -10.84 18.28
N GLU A 181 7.70 -12.11 18.63
CA GLU A 181 8.72 -13.16 18.67
C GLU A 181 9.29 -13.44 17.28
N PHE A 182 8.45 -13.44 16.25
CA PHE A 182 8.89 -13.49 14.86
C PHE A 182 9.78 -12.31 14.48
N ALA A 183 9.45 -11.08 14.88
CA ALA A 183 10.31 -9.92 14.63
C ALA A 183 11.67 -10.05 15.33
N TYR A 184 11.71 -10.61 16.54
CA TYR A 184 12.97 -10.87 17.26
C TYR A 184 13.79 -12.02 16.68
N SER A 185 13.25 -12.81 15.74
CA SER A 185 14.06 -13.81 15.04
C SER A 185 14.96 -13.19 13.96
N TYR A 186 14.87 -11.88 13.75
CA TYR A 186 15.71 -11.16 12.78
C TYR A 186 17.08 -10.89 13.36
N ASP A 187 18.09 -10.77 12.49
CA ASP A 187 19.40 -10.29 12.89
C ASP A 187 19.30 -8.87 13.49
N GLU A 188 20.19 -8.52 14.41
CA GLU A 188 20.14 -7.26 15.17
C GLU A 188 20.14 -6.04 14.23
N GLY A 189 20.94 -6.09 13.16
CA GLY A 189 20.98 -5.04 12.14
C GLY A 189 19.67 -4.91 11.36
N GLU A 190 19.06 -6.03 10.95
CA GLU A 190 17.75 -6.05 10.28
C GLU A 190 16.65 -5.54 11.21
N LEU A 191 16.68 -5.93 12.47
CA LEU A 191 15.71 -5.53 13.48
C LEU A 191 15.78 -4.03 13.76
N GLN A 192 16.99 -3.50 13.94
CA GLN A 192 17.21 -2.07 14.14
C GLN A 192 16.72 -1.25 12.94
N ALA A 193 17.04 -1.68 11.71
CA ALA A 193 16.57 -1.01 10.51
C ALA A 193 15.04 -1.03 10.38
N ASN A 194 14.39 -2.17 10.70
CA ASN A 194 12.94 -2.27 10.70
C ASN A 194 12.29 -1.34 11.74
N TYR A 195 12.84 -1.25 12.95
CA TYR A 195 12.32 -0.35 13.98
C TYR A 195 12.51 1.12 13.62
N GLU A 196 13.68 1.49 13.09
CA GLU A 196 13.93 2.84 12.59
C GLU A 196 12.95 3.22 11.50
N GLN A 197 12.78 2.34 10.50
CA GLN A 197 11.84 2.58 9.40
C GLN A 197 10.40 2.69 9.90
N ALA A 198 9.96 1.79 10.78
CA ALA A 198 8.62 1.83 11.35
C ALA A 198 8.38 3.13 12.15
N PHE A 199 9.37 3.56 12.94
CA PHE A 199 9.32 4.83 13.65
C PHE A 199 9.21 6.01 12.69
N LEU A 200 10.05 6.06 11.65
CA LEU A 200 9.99 7.12 10.63
C LEU A 200 8.65 7.16 9.90
N ILE A 201 8.05 6.01 9.59
CA ILE A 201 6.71 5.94 8.98
C ILE A 201 5.66 6.54 9.90
N VAL A 202 5.61 6.12 11.17
CA VAL A 202 4.62 6.63 12.15
C VAL A 202 4.83 8.11 12.42
N PHE A 203 6.08 8.55 12.53
CA PHE A 203 6.43 9.96 12.74
C PHE A 203 5.99 10.83 11.55
N ASN A 204 6.34 10.42 10.32
CA ASN A 204 5.90 11.12 9.12
C ASN A 204 4.38 11.14 9.00
N LEU A 205 3.69 10.03 9.27
CA LEU A 205 2.24 9.96 9.24
C LEU A 205 1.62 10.98 10.22
N ASN A 206 2.13 11.06 11.45
CA ASN A 206 1.68 12.05 12.43
C ASN A 206 1.92 13.50 11.96
N GLN A 207 3.04 13.75 11.29
CA GLN A 207 3.38 15.08 10.74
C GLN A 207 2.48 15.46 9.56
N TYR A 208 2.11 14.50 8.71
CA TYR A 208 1.27 14.74 7.53
C TYR A 208 -0.24 14.70 7.84
N LEU A 209 -0.66 14.14 8.98
CA LEU A 209 -2.08 14.03 9.35
C LEU A 209 -2.85 15.38 9.30
N PRO A 210 -2.30 16.52 9.77
CA PRO A 210 -2.93 17.84 9.60
C PRO A 210 -3.23 18.20 8.14
N PHE A 211 -2.37 17.80 7.19
CA PHE A 211 -2.62 18.04 5.77
C PHE A 211 -3.72 17.14 5.22
N VAL A 212 -3.82 15.90 5.72
CA VAL A 212 -4.93 14.99 5.37
C VAL A 212 -6.27 15.60 5.76
N TYR A 213 -6.38 16.24 6.93
CA TYR A 213 -7.59 17.00 7.31
C TYR A 213 -7.92 18.11 6.31
N ALA A 214 -6.94 18.92 5.93
CA ALA A 214 -7.15 20.00 4.98
C ALA A 214 -7.66 19.47 3.63
N ILE A 215 -7.09 18.35 3.14
CA ILE A 215 -7.53 17.70 1.90
C ILE A 215 -8.98 17.20 2.04
N LEU A 216 -9.32 16.52 3.14
CA LEU A 216 -10.68 16.05 3.38
C LEU A 216 -11.69 17.22 3.42
N CYS A 217 -11.35 18.33 4.06
CA CYS A 217 -12.19 19.52 4.08
C CYS A 217 -12.40 20.13 2.68
N VAL A 218 -11.34 20.19 1.86
CA VAL A 218 -11.46 20.68 0.47
C VAL A 218 -12.36 19.75 -0.35
N LEU A 219 -12.20 18.42 -0.21
CA LEU A 219 -13.05 17.45 -0.90
C LEU A 219 -14.51 17.56 -0.46
N ALA A 220 -14.78 17.82 0.82
CA ALA A 220 -16.14 18.06 1.32
C ALA A 220 -16.82 19.22 0.59
N VAL A 221 -16.09 20.33 0.41
CA VAL A 221 -16.61 21.55 -0.21
C VAL A 221 -16.78 21.40 -1.72
N VAL A 222 -15.84 20.73 -2.40
CA VAL A 222 -15.81 20.64 -3.87
C VAL A 222 -16.70 19.51 -4.40
N SER A 223 -16.84 18.40 -3.68
CA SER A 223 -17.48 17.20 -4.21
C SER A 223 -18.85 16.89 -3.59
N SER A 224 -19.34 17.71 -2.66
CA SER A 224 -20.56 17.43 -1.87
C SER A 224 -20.56 16.04 -1.21
N LEU A 225 -19.38 15.44 -1.04
CA LEU A 225 -19.19 14.13 -0.44
C LEU A 225 -19.30 14.25 1.08
N ASP A 226 -20.01 13.30 1.70
CA ASP A 226 -19.99 13.17 3.15
C ASP A 226 -18.65 12.56 3.61
N VAL A 227 -17.71 13.43 3.98
CA VAL A 227 -16.39 13.04 4.48
C VAL A 227 -16.34 12.92 6.01
N THR A 228 -17.48 13.04 6.70
CA THR A 228 -17.55 13.08 8.17
C THR A 228 -16.90 11.85 8.79
N SER A 229 -17.15 10.68 8.21
CA SER A 229 -16.54 9.41 8.63
C SER A 229 -15.00 9.43 8.52
N GLY A 230 -14.47 9.96 7.41
CA GLY A 230 -13.03 10.14 7.21
C GLY A 230 -12.41 11.05 8.27
N LEU A 231 -13.03 12.19 8.55
CA LEU A 231 -12.56 13.14 9.57
C LEU A 231 -12.54 12.51 10.97
N VAL A 232 -13.57 11.73 11.33
CA VAL A 232 -13.62 11.01 12.62
C VAL A 232 -12.47 10.00 12.72
N VAL A 233 -12.25 9.20 11.67
CA VAL A 233 -11.18 8.19 11.66
C VAL A 233 -9.80 8.85 11.75
N THR A 234 -9.54 9.89 10.95
CA THR A 234 -8.27 10.64 11.01
C THR A 234 -8.03 11.23 12.41
N THR A 235 -9.09 11.70 13.08
CA THR A 235 -9.01 12.21 14.47
C THR A 235 -8.72 11.15 15.48
N GLY A 236 -9.38 9.99 15.38
CA GLY A 236 -9.07 8.84 16.23
C GLY A 236 -7.60 8.45 16.12
N ILE A 237 -7.06 8.37 14.90
CA ILE A 237 -5.65 8.05 14.64
C ILE A 237 -4.72 9.11 15.24
N TYR A 238 -5.01 10.40 15.02
CA TYR A 238 -4.19 11.49 15.54
C TYR A 238 -4.08 11.45 17.06
N ILE A 239 -5.22 11.33 17.74
CA ILE A 239 -5.29 11.26 19.20
C ILE A 239 -4.55 10.01 19.69
N TYR A 240 -4.78 8.86 19.05
CA TYR A 240 -4.12 7.61 19.44
C TYR A 240 -2.59 7.71 19.38
N ILE A 241 -2.03 8.21 18.27
CA ILE A 241 -0.57 8.35 18.10
C ILE A 241 -0.01 9.26 19.21
N ASN A 242 -0.63 10.40 19.47
CA ASN A 242 -0.17 11.33 20.49
C ASN A 242 -0.32 10.78 21.92
N LEU A 243 -1.40 10.05 22.22
CA LEU A 243 -1.56 9.35 23.50
C LEU A 243 -0.50 8.25 23.67
N ALA A 244 -0.19 7.51 22.61
CA ALA A 244 0.86 6.49 22.63
C ALA A 244 2.24 7.14 22.91
N ASN A 245 2.54 8.29 22.29
CA ASN A 245 3.75 9.06 22.55
C ASN A 245 3.83 9.52 24.01
N ILE A 246 2.75 10.04 24.59
CA ILE A 246 2.71 10.43 26.01
C ILE A 246 2.96 9.22 26.92
N ARG A 247 2.31 8.08 26.64
CA ARG A 247 2.52 6.84 27.39
C ARG A 247 3.96 6.36 27.30
N PHE A 248 4.57 6.46 26.13
CA PHE A 248 5.99 6.14 25.93
C PHE A 248 6.88 7.04 26.80
N VAL A 249 6.74 8.37 26.70
CA VAL A 249 7.51 9.33 27.49
C VAL A 249 7.36 9.05 28.98
N ASN A 250 6.13 8.86 29.46
CA ASN A 250 5.86 8.60 30.87
C ASN A 250 6.38 7.25 31.37
N LYS A 251 6.55 6.25 30.49
CA LYS A 251 7.09 4.93 30.87
C LYS A 251 8.62 4.95 30.92
N TYR A 252 9.26 5.60 29.95
CA TYR A 252 10.72 5.60 29.83
C TYR A 252 11.42 6.65 30.70
N PHE A 253 10.79 7.80 30.93
CA PHE A 253 11.34 8.86 31.78
C PHE A 253 10.73 8.87 33.19
N ARG A 254 10.08 7.76 33.59
CA ARG A 254 9.57 7.59 34.94
C ARG A 254 10.76 7.47 35.90
N LYS A 255 10.91 8.44 36.81
CA LYS A 255 11.73 8.27 38.02
C LYS A 255 11.17 7.16 38.89
#